data_AF-A0A1F3BUF9-F1
#
_entry.id   AF-A0A1F3BUF9-F1
#
_cell.length_a   1.000
_cell.length_b   1.000
_cell.length_c   1.000
_cell.angle_alpha   90.00
_cell.angle_beta   90.00
_cell.angle_gamma   90.00
#
_symmetry.space_group_name_H-M   'P 1'
#
loop_
_entity.id
_entity.type
_entity.pdbx_description
1 polymer ?
#
loop_
_entity_poly.entity_id
_entity_poly.type
_entity_poly.pdbx_seq_one_letter_code
_entity_poly.pdbx_strand_id
1 'polypeptide(L)'
;MQRFILFLGHPLYALAVVLATLLGASGAGAAASPRLGARYGDSGAIGRAISALALVLLLYCLLLGPLFQALLGLSIGARIALAAALVAVPGFFMGQLLPAGVRIATRAAPGIVPWAWGLNGATSVLGSIAATALSMLLGFTATLLAGLAAYVAGAAVLVFTGTAAEQPAP
;
A
#
# COMPACT_ATOMS: atom_id res chain seq x y z
N MET A 1 -2.99 -0.34 -12.99
CA MET A 1 -2.57 -1.04 -14.23
C MET A 1 -3.24 -0.51 -15.48
N GLN A 2 -4.57 -0.46 -15.57
CA GLN A 2 -5.30 -0.09 -16.80
C GLN A 2 -4.90 1.26 -17.43
N ARG A 3 -4.68 2.31 -16.61
CA ARG A 3 -4.20 3.63 -17.11
C ARG A 3 -2.74 3.66 -17.59
N PHE A 4 -1.86 2.79 -17.09
CA PHE A 4 -0.45 2.73 -17.50
C PHE A 4 -0.25 1.87 -18.75
N ILE A 5 -1.14 0.91 -18.99
CA ILE A 5 -1.14 0.06 -20.19
C ILE A 5 -1.49 0.87 -21.44
N LEU A 6 -2.49 1.75 -21.35
CA LEU A 6 -2.89 2.67 -22.43
C LEU A 6 -1.79 3.66 -22.84
N PHE A 7 -0.79 3.81 -21.99
CA PHE A 7 0.06 4.97 -22.00
C PHE A 7 1.48 4.65 -22.50
N LEU A 8 1.93 3.40 -22.41
CA LEU A 8 3.28 2.95 -22.78
C LEU A 8 3.40 2.25 -24.15
N GLY A 9 2.30 1.94 -24.83
CA GLY A 9 2.32 1.23 -26.11
C GLY A 9 2.66 -0.27 -26.03
N HIS A 10 3.31 -0.75 -24.95
CA HIS A 10 3.51 -2.18 -24.67
C HIS A 10 3.28 -2.53 -23.18
N PRO A 11 2.31 -3.41 -22.84
CA PRO A 11 1.92 -3.75 -21.47
C PRO A 11 3.06 -4.26 -20.58
N LEU A 12 4.07 -4.89 -21.18
CA LEU A 12 5.20 -5.48 -20.48
C LEU A 12 6.12 -4.45 -19.82
N TYR A 13 6.41 -3.32 -20.48
CA TYR A 13 7.26 -2.28 -19.89
C TYR A 13 6.59 -1.58 -18.71
N ALA A 14 5.28 -1.34 -18.81
CA ALA A 14 4.50 -0.76 -17.72
C ALA A 14 4.49 -1.68 -16.50
N LEU A 15 4.25 -2.98 -16.72
CA LEU A 15 4.29 -3.97 -15.66
C LEU A 15 5.67 -4.04 -15.00
N ALA A 16 6.74 -4.16 -15.81
CA ALA A 16 8.10 -4.29 -15.31
C ALA A 16 8.53 -3.06 -14.49
N VAL A 17 8.28 -1.85 -14.99
CA VAL A 17 8.64 -0.62 -14.26
C VAL A 17 7.84 -0.50 -12.97
N VAL A 18 6.53 -0.73 -13.01
CA VAL A 18 5.67 -0.65 -11.82
C VAL A 18 6.10 -1.67 -10.78
N LEU A 19 6.31 -2.93 -11.17
CA LEU A 19 6.76 -3.97 -10.25
C LEU A 19 8.15 -3.69 -9.71
N ALA A 20 9.13 -3.37 -10.55
CA ALA A 20 10.50 -3.06 -10.10
C ALA A 20 10.51 -1.88 -9.12
N THR A 21 9.74 -0.83 -9.42
CA THR A 21 9.61 0.33 -8.54
C THR A 21 8.93 -0.03 -7.24
N LEU A 22 7.85 -0.82 -7.28
CA LEU A 22 7.13 -1.23 -6.09
C LEU A 22 7.97 -2.14 -5.21
N LEU A 23 8.71 -3.09 -5.77
CA LEU A 23 9.64 -3.96 -5.04
C LEU A 23 10.79 -3.15 -4.43
N GLY A 24 11.43 -2.28 -5.21
CA GLY A 24 12.54 -1.44 -4.74
C GLY A 24 12.12 -0.49 -3.61
N ALA A 25 11.00 0.21 -3.79
CA ALA A 25 10.47 1.10 -2.77
C ALA A 25 9.97 0.35 -1.53
N SER A 26 9.30 -0.79 -1.71
CA SER A 26 8.86 -1.63 -0.59
C SER A 26 10.04 -2.19 0.19
N GLY A 27 11.12 -2.59 -0.49
CA GLY A 27 12.37 -3.02 0.15
C GLY A 27 13.01 -1.91 0.97
N ALA A 28 13.06 -0.68 0.43
CA ALA A 28 13.55 0.48 1.17
C ALA A 28 12.68 0.80 2.40
N GLY A 29 11.35 0.71 2.27
CA GLY A 29 10.41 0.86 3.38
C GLY A 29 10.59 -0.22 4.46
N ALA A 30 10.77 -1.47 4.04
CA ALA A 30 11.03 -2.59 4.94
C ALA A 30 12.33 -2.41 5.72
N ALA A 31 13.39 -1.93 5.08
CA ALA A 31 14.67 -1.62 5.73
C ALA A 31 14.55 -0.47 6.75
N ALA A 32 13.64 0.48 6.54
CA ALA A 32 13.35 1.56 7.49
C ALA A 32 12.47 1.10 8.67
N SER A 33 11.73 0.01 8.53
CA SER A 33 10.77 -0.49 9.53
C SER A 33 11.36 -0.71 10.94
N PRO A 34 12.55 -1.32 11.12
CA PRO A 34 13.12 -1.52 12.46
C PRO A 34 13.48 -0.20 13.16
N ARG A 35 14.02 0.77 12.41
CA ARG A 35 14.38 2.10 12.95
C ARG A 35 13.14 2.87 13.41
N LEU A 36 12.06 2.77 12.64
CA LEU A 36 10.77 3.38 12.99
C LEU A 36 10.10 2.68 14.17
N GLY A 37 10.15 1.35 14.23
CA GLY A 37 9.66 0.56 15.36
C GLY A 37 10.41 0.88 16.66
N ALA A 38 11.73 1.07 16.60
CA ALA A 38 12.52 1.49 17.76
C ALA A 38 12.16 2.91 18.24
N ARG A 39 11.78 3.82 17.34
CA ARG A 39 11.46 5.22 17.66
C ARG A 39 10.03 5.44 18.14
N TYR A 40 9.07 4.68 17.62
CA TYR A 40 7.63 4.95 17.82
C TYR A 40 6.83 3.73 18.33
N GLY A 41 7.49 2.60 18.60
CA GLY A 41 6.84 1.31 18.82
C GLY A 41 6.33 0.68 17.51
N ASP A 42 6.18 -0.65 17.47
CA ASP A 42 5.76 -1.35 16.25
C ASP A 42 4.33 -0.94 15.82
N SER A 43 3.39 -0.85 16.77
CA SER A 43 2.02 -0.40 16.51
C SER A 43 1.96 1.07 16.09
N GLY A 44 2.75 1.95 16.72
CA GLY A 44 2.81 3.37 16.38
C GLY A 44 3.46 3.62 15.01
N ALA A 45 4.48 2.85 14.65
CA ALA A 45 5.10 2.89 13.33
C ALA A 45 4.11 2.46 12.23
N ILE A 46 3.34 1.39 12.45
CA ILE A 46 2.29 0.95 11.52
C ILE A 46 1.19 2.02 11.39
N GLY A 47 0.70 2.57 12.51
CA GLY A 47 -0.33 3.62 12.49
C GLY A 47 0.11 4.84 11.68
N ARG A 48 1.37 5.28 11.83
CA ARG A 48 1.93 6.38 11.03
C ARG A 48 2.06 6.02 9.55
N ALA A 49 2.54 4.82 9.22
CA ALA A 49 2.65 4.37 7.84
C ALA A 49 1.28 4.30 7.15
N ILE A 50 0.26 3.78 7.84
CA ILE A 50 -1.12 3.75 7.33
C ILE A 50 -1.68 5.16 7.18
N SER A 51 -1.45 6.05 8.14
CA SER A 51 -1.91 7.45 8.06
C SER A 51 -1.27 8.19 6.87
N ALA A 52 0.03 7.99 6.66
CA ALA A 52 0.74 8.56 5.51
C ALA A 52 0.23 7.97 4.18
N LEU A 53 0.02 6.66 4.12
CA LEU A 53 -0.56 5.99 2.96
C LEU A 53 -1.97 6.50 2.67
N ALA A 54 -2.79 6.67 3.69
CA ALA A 54 -4.14 7.21 3.57
C ALA A 54 -4.15 8.63 3.00
N LEU A 55 -3.26 9.49 3.49
CA LEU A 55 -3.07 10.84 2.95
C LEU A 55 -2.65 10.81 1.48
N VAL A 56 -1.69 9.95 1.12
CA VAL A 56 -1.25 9.79 -0.27
C VAL A 56 -2.39 9.33 -1.18
N LEU A 57 -3.18 8.33 -0.76
CA LEU A 57 -4.32 7.85 -1.54
C LEU A 57 -5.42 8.91 -1.69
N LEU A 58 -5.67 9.71 -0.65
CA LEU A 58 -6.61 10.82 -0.71
C LEU A 58 -6.13 11.91 -1.68
N LEU A 59 -4.86 12.29 -1.59
CA LEU A 59 -4.22 13.21 -2.54
C LEU A 59 -4.32 12.67 -3.96
N TYR A 60 -4.17 11.36 -4.16
CA TYR A 60 -4.33 10.74 -5.47
C TYR A 60 -5.75 10.85 -6.00
N CYS A 61 -6.78 10.69 -5.15
CA CYS A 61 -8.17 10.87 -5.57
C CYS A 61 -8.45 12.30 -6.07
N LEU A 62 -7.83 13.31 -5.45
CA LEU A 62 -8.01 14.73 -5.78
C LEU A 62 -7.16 15.18 -6.97
N LEU A 63 -5.89 14.77 -7.01
CA LEU A 63 -4.88 15.33 -7.91
C LEU A 63 -4.70 14.53 -9.19
N LEU A 64 -4.93 13.20 -9.22
CA LEU A 64 -4.63 12.41 -10.42
C LEU A 64 -5.45 12.86 -11.64
N GLY A 65 -6.71 13.26 -11.45
CA GLY A 65 -7.57 13.72 -12.55
C GLY A 65 -6.97 14.92 -13.28
N PRO A 66 -6.76 16.06 -12.59
CA PRO A 66 -6.12 17.25 -13.16
C PRO A 66 -4.69 17.00 -13.64
N LEU A 67 -3.90 16.23 -12.88
CA LEU A 67 -2.50 15.93 -13.21
C LEU A 67 -2.42 15.15 -14.53
N PHE A 68 -3.25 14.12 -14.72
CA PHE A 68 -3.23 13.36 -15.97
C PHE A 68 -3.63 14.21 -17.17
N GLN A 69 -4.61 15.11 -17.04
CA GLN A 69 -5.02 16.01 -18.12
C GLN A 69 -3.91 17.00 -18.51
N ALA A 70 -3.24 17.61 -17.52
CA ALA A 70 -2.13 18.53 -17.75
C ALA A 70 -0.90 17.84 -18.36
N LEU A 71 -0.69 16.55 -18.09
CA LEU A 71 0.50 15.81 -18.50
C LEU A 71 0.33 14.97 -19.78
N LEU A 72 -0.81 15.09 -20.46
CA LEU A 72 -1.04 14.49 -21.79
C LEU A 72 -0.06 15.01 -22.86
N GLY A 73 0.63 16.13 -22.65
CA GLY A 73 1.62 16.65 -23.61
C GLY A 73 3.05 16.09 -23.49
N LEU A 74 3.38 15.36 -22.42
CA LEU A 74 4.77 14.94 -22.18
C LEU A 74 5.24 13.79 -23.07
N SER A 75 6.57 13.62 -23.16
CA SER A 75 7.19 12.47 -23.79
C SER A 75 6.96 11.19 -23.00
N ILE A 76 6.92 10.05 -23.70
CA ILE A 76 6.68 8.72 -23.13
C ILE A 76 7.56 8.44 -21.89
N GLY A 77 8.85 8.80 -21.95
CA GLY A 77 9.81 8.60 -20.87
C GLY A 77 9.51 9.40 -19.61
N ALA A 78 9.13 10.68 -19.75
CA ALA A 78 8.82 11.53 -18.59
C ALA A 78 7.59 11.03 -17.83
N ARG A 79 6.62 10.49 -18.56
CA ARG A 79 5.41 9.94 -17.99
C ARG A 79 5.64 8.58 -17.32
N ILE A 80 6.57 7.76 -17.82
CA ILE A 80 7.06 6.55 -17.14
C ILE A 80 7.74 6.93 -15.82
N ALA A 81 8.61 7.93 -15.82
CA ALA A 81 9.29 8.39 -14.61
C ALA A 81 8.28 8.89 -13.56
N LEU A 82 7.26 9.64 -13.99
CA LEU A 82 6.17 10.07 -13.11
C LEU A 82 5.38 8.87 -12.55
N ALA A 83 5.05 7.89 -13.39
CA ALA A 83 4.39 6.66 -12.96
C ALA A 83 5.17 5.96 -11.85
N ALA A 84 6.47 5.79 -12.06
CA ALA A 84 7.38 5.21 -11.09
C ALA A 84 7.40 6.03 -9.79
N ALA A 85 7.55 7.35 -9.87
CA ALA A 85 7.52 8.22 -8.69
C ALA A 85 6.20 8.09 -7.90
N LEU A 86 5.07 8.07 -8.58
CA LEU A 86 3.75 7.91 -7.96
C LEU A 86 3.55 6.52 -7.35
N VAL A 87 4.20 5.47 -7.85
CA VAL A 87 4.15 4.11 -7.28
C VAL A 87 5.14 3.95 -6.12
N ALA A 88 6.29 4.61 -6.20
CA ALA A 88 7.35 4.52 -5.20
C ALA A 88 6.88 5.00 -3.82
N VAL A 89 6.15 6.12 -3.75
CA VAL A 89 5.66 6.69 -2.49
C VAL A 89 4.75 5.71 -1.72
N PRO A 90 3.64 5.20 -2.27
CA PRO A 90 2.82 4.21 -1.57
C PRO A 90 3.57 2.89 -1.34
N GLY A 91 4.42 2.45 -2.28
CA GLY A 91 5.25 1.25 -2.10
C GLY A 91 6.16 1.34 -0.88
N PHE A 92 6.79 2.50 -0.65
CA PHE A 92 7.62 2.75 0.51
C PHE A 92 6.85 2.65 1.84
N PHE A 93 5.65 3.22 1.92
CA PHE A 93 4.81 3.12 3.11
C PHE A 93 4.27 1.71 3.33
N MET A 94 3.82 1.04 2.27
CA MET A 94 3.38 -0.35 2.32
C MET A 94 4.48 -1.31 2.78
N GLY A 95 5.72 -1.09 2.32
CA GLY A 95 6.88 -1.91 2.68
C GLY A 95 7.21 -1.90 4.18
N GLN A 96 6.83 -0.85 4.91
CA GLN A 96 7.04 -0.75 6.35
C GLN A 96 6.10 -1.67 7.16
N LEU A 97 4.92 -1.97 6.61
CA LEU A 97 3.82 -2.65 7.31
C LEU A 97 4.14 -4.12 7.56
N LEU A 98 4.65 -4.83 6.54
CA LEU A 98 4.87 -6.27 6.63
C LEU A 98 5.89 -6.65 7.72
N PRO A 99 7.11 -6.05 7.79
CA PRO A 99 8.07 -6.42 8.83
C PRO A 99 7.58 -6.07 10.23
N ALA A 100 6.85 -4.95 10.39
CA ALA A 100 6.29 -4.56 11.68
C ALA A 100 5.16 -5.51 12.11
N GLY A 101 4.25 -5.85 11.19
CA GLY A 101 3.18 -6.81 11.45
C GLY A 101 3.69 -8.20 11.81
N VAL A 102 4.74 -8.69 11.13
CA VAL A 102 5.39 -9.96 11.47
C VAL A 102 6.01 -9.91 12.87
N ARG A 103 6.70 -8.83 13.26
CA ARG A 103 7.23 -8.71 14.63
C ARG A 103 6.12 -8.77 15.69
N ILE A 104 5.01 -8.08 15.47
CA ILE A 104 3.84 -8.10 16.37
C ILE A 104 3.24 -9.51 16.43
N ALA A 105 3.01 -10.14 15.27
CA ALA A 105 2.45 -11.49 15.17
C ALA A 105 3.34 -12.54 15.86
N THR A 106 4.65 -12.49 15.66
CA THR A 106 5.60 -13.40 16.30
C THR A 106 5.61 -13.24 17.82
N ARG A 107 5.46 -12.02 18.35
CA ARG A 107 5.37 -11.78 19.80
C ARG A 107 4.04 -12.27 20.38
N ALA A 108 2.95 -12.11 19.66
CA ALA A 108 1.62 -12.51 20.12
C ALA A 108 1.41 -14.03 20.07
N ALA A 109 1.73 -14.66 18.94
CA ALA A 109 1.63 -16.11 18.75
C ALA A 109 2.47 -16.55 17.54
N PRO A 110 3.67 -17.16 17.72
CA PRO A 110 4.52 -17.57 16.60
C PRO A 110 3.82 -18.45 15.55
N GLY A 111 2.86 -19.27 15.98
CA GLY A 111 2.06 -20.14 15.10
C GLY A 111 1.14 -19.40 14.12
N ILE A 112 0.90 -18.10 14.30
CA ILE A 112 0.03 -17.31 13.41
C ILE A 112 0.75 -16.82 12.15
N VAL A 113 2.09 -16.79 12.15
CA VAL A 113 2.89 -16.24 11.04
C VAL A 113 2.65 -17.01 9.72
N PRO A 114 2.64 -18.36 9.69
CA PRO A 114 2.29 -19.10 8.47
C PRO A 114 0.86 -18.82 7.98
N TRP A 115 -0.10 -18.71 8.89
CA TRP A 115 -1.49 -18.35 8.56
C TRP A 115 -1.59 -16.94 7.96
N ALA A 116 -0.84 -15.98 8.50
CA ALA A 116 -0.79 -14.62 7.98
C ALA A 116 -0.26 -14.57 6.54
N TRP A 117 0.76 -15.37 6.22
CA TRP A 117 1.24 -15.53 4.83
C TRP A 117 0.19 -16.17 3.91
N GLY A 118 -0.51 -17.20 4.38
CA GLY A 118 -1.61 -17.82 3.64
C GLY A 118 -2.73 -16.82 3.33
N LEU A 119 -3.11 -16.01 4.33
CA LEU A 119 -4.13 -14.97 4.17
C LEU A 119 -3.67 -13.87 3.22
N ASN A 120 -2.40 -13.45 3.28
CA ASN A 120 -1.81 -12.49 2.33
C ASN A 120 -1.93 -12.99 0.87
N GLY A 121 -1.62 -14.26 0.62
CA GLY A 121 -1.77 -14.87 -0.69
C GLY A 121 -3.22 -14.88 -1.18
N ALA A 122 -4.15 -15.39 -0.36
CA ALA A 122 -5.56 -15.46 -0.71
C ALA A 122 -6.18 -14.06 -0.95
N THR A 123 -5.90 -13.10 -0.07
CA THR A 123 -6.39 -11.72 -0.18
C THR A 123 -5.79 -10.97 -1.36
N SER A 124 -4.55 -11.28 -1.77
CA SER A 124 -3.95 -10.68 -2.98
C SER A 124 -4.67 -11.13 -4.25
N VAL A 125 -5.04 -12.41 -4.35
CA VAL A 125 -5.82 -12.93 -5.49
C VAL A 125 -7.20 -12.27 -5.51
N LEU A 126 -7.95 -12.38 -4.41
CA LEU A 126 -9.30 -11.80 -4.30
C LEU A 126 -9.28 -10.27 -4.51
N GLY A 127 -8.31 -9.59 -3.91
CA GLY A 127 -8.12 -8.15 -4.02
C GLY A 127 -7.80 -7.70 -5.45
N SER A 128 -7.00 -8.46 -6.20
CA SER A 128 -6.71 -8.14 -7.60
C SER A 128 -7.93 -8.24 -8.51
N ILE A 129 -8.77 -9.26 -8.31
CA ILE A 129 -10.02 -9.47 -9.04
C ILE A 129 -11.01 -8.36 -8.66
N ALA A 130 -11.20 -8.13 -7.36
CA ALA A 130 -12.09 -7.09 -6.85
C ALA A 130 -11.66 -5.68 -7.32
N ALA A 131 -10.37 -5.36 -7.27
CA ALA A 131 -9.86 -4.07 -7.72
C ALA A 131 -10.10 -3.86 -9.22
N THR A 132 -9.91 -4.91 -10.03
CA THR A 132 -10.17 -4.85 -11.47
C THR A 132 -11.66 -4.66 -11.75
N ALA A 133 -12.52 -5.43 -11.09
CA ALA A 133 -13.98 -5.33 -11.22
C ALA A 133 -14.49 -3.95 -10.79
N LEU A 134 -14.07 -3.46 -9.62
CA LEU A 134 -14.44 -2.14 -9.12
C LEU A 134 -13.98 -1.03 -10.08
N SER A 135 -12.77 -1.15 -10.64
CA SER A 135 -12.23 -0.16 -11.58
C SER A 135 -13.05 -0.12 -12.87
N MET A 136 -13.52 -1.28 -13.34
CA MET A 136 -14.36 -1.38 -14.54
C MET A 136 -15.80 -0.90 -14.31
N LEU A 137 -16.38 -1.20 -13.15
CA LEU A 137 -17.80 -0.94 -12.87
C LEU A 137 -18.06 0.45 -12.29
N LEU A 138 -17.21 0.88 -11.35
CA LEU A 138 -17.40 2.11 -10.55
C LEU A 138 -16.30 3.15 -10.81
N GLY A 139 -15.32 2.81 -11.64
CA GLY A 139 -14.20 3.67 -11.98
C GLY A 139 -13.06 3.63 -10.95
N PHE A 140 -11.94 4.25 -11.34
CA PHE A 140 -10.68 4.20 -10.61
C PHE A 140 -10.73 4.82 -9.21
N THR A 141 -11.50 5.91 -9.03
CA THR A 141 -11.63 6.59 -7.74
C THR A 141 -12.30 5.67 -6.71
N ALA A 142 -13.36 4.95 -7.10
CA ALA A 142 -14.03 4.00 -6.21
C ALA A 142 -13.09 2.87 -5.79
N THR A 143 -12.25 2.37 -6.70
CA THR A 143 -11.21 1.37 -6.38
C THR A 143 -10.20 1.90 -5.36
N LEU A 144 -9.73 3.15 -5.51
CA LEU A 144 -8.81 3.76 -4.56
C LEU A 144 -9.45 3.95 -3.18
N LEU A 145 -10.70 4.38 -3.13
CA LEU A 145 -11.44 4.54 -1.87
C LEU A 145 -11.68 3.20 -1.16
N ALA A 146 -11.97 2.13 -1.90
CA ALA A 146 -12.08 0.79 -1.33
C ALA A 146 -10.75 0.31 -0.73
N GLY A 147 -9.64 0.54 -1.43
CA GLY A 147 -8.30 0.26 -0.90
C GLY A 147 -7.97 1.08 0.34
N LEU A 148 -8.30 2.38 0.33
CA LEU A 148 -8.16 3.27 1.48
C LEU A 148 -8.94 2.75 2.69
N ALA A 149 -10.21 2.36 2.50
CA ALA A 149 -11.05 1.81 3.55
C ALA A 149 -10.44 0.53 4.15
N ALA A 150 -9.87 -0.35 3.32
CA ALA A 150 -9.20 -1.57 3.80
C ALA A 150 -7.97 -1.25 4.66
N TYR A 151 -7.15 -0.27 4.27
CA TYR A 151 -6.01 0.17 5.09
C TYR A 151 -6.44 0.78 6.42
N VAL A 152 -7.46 1.64 6.41
CA VAL A 152 -8.01 2.27 7.63
C VAL A 152 -8.60 1.22 8.56
N ALA A 153 -9.33 0.22 8.04
CA ALA A 153 -9.85 -0.89 8.83
C ALA A 153 -8.71 -1.67 9.50
N GLY A 154 -7.61 -1.94 8.78
CA GLY A 154 -6.42 -2.57 9.33
C GLY A 154 -5.78 -1.75 10.47
N ALA A 155 -5.68 -0.43 10.32
CA ALA A 155 -5.21 0.45 11.39
C ALA A 155 -6.13 0.42 12.61
N ALA A 156 -7.44 0.47 12.41
CA ALA A 156 -8.42 0.45 13.49
C ALA A 156 -8.27 -0.82 14.33
N VAL A 157 -8.18 -1.99 13.69
CA VAL A 157 -7.97 -3.28 14.37
C VAL A 157 -6.69 -3.28 15.22
N LEU A 158 -5.60 -2.71 14.71
CA LEU A 158 -4.33 -2.63 15.46
C LEU A 158 -4.42 -1.68 16.67
N VAL A 159 -5.14 -0.56 16.54
CA VAL A 159 -5.37 0.36 17.65
C VAL A 159 -6.24 -0.32 18.72
N PHE A 160 -7.36 -0.94 18.33
CA PHE A 160 -8.27 -1.60 19.28
C PHE A 160 -7.63 -2.79 20.01
N THR A 161 -6.82 -3.57 19.32
CA THR A 161 -6.08 -4.69 19.93
C THR A 161 -4.90 -4.24 20.77
N GLY A 162 -4.24 -3.12 20.40
CA GLY A 162 -3.21 -2.48 21.22
C GLY A 162 -3.73 -1.93 22.54
N THR A 163 -4.90 -1.29 22.53
CA THR A 163 -5.55 -0.75 23.75
C THR A 163 -6.06 -1.84 24.69
N ALA A 164 -6.44 -3.01 24.17
CA ALA A 164 -6.91 -4.14 24.99
C ALA A 164 -5.78 -4.82 25.79
N ALA A 165 -4.53 -4.72 25.31
CA ALA A 165 -3.37 -5.31 25.98
C ALA A 165 -2.80 -4.43 27.12
N GLU A 166 -3.18 -3.16 27.21
CA GLU A 166 -2.73 -2.21 28.26
C GLU A 166 -3.65 -2.16 29.49
N GLN A 167 -4.78 -2.87 29.52
CA GLN A 167 -5.58 -2.98 30.74
C GLN A 167 -4.91 -3.99 31.70
N PRO A 168 -4.45 -3.56 32.91
CA PRO A 168 -4.01 -4.50 33.92
C PRO A 168 -5.21 -5.37 34.30
N ALA A 169 -5.02 -6.67 34.38
CA ALA A 169 -6.02 -7.57 34.96
C ALA A 169 -6.40 -7.06 36.37
N PRO A 170 -7.69 -7.11 36.74
CA PRO A 170 -8.15 -6.67 38.06
C PRO A 170 -7.57 -7.51 39.20
#